data_AF-A0A951J703-F1
#
_entry.id   AF-A0A951J703-F1
#
_cell.length_a   1.000
_cell.length_b   1.000
_cell.length_c   1.000
_cell.angle_alpha   90.00
_cell.angle_beta   90.00
_cell.angle_gamma   90.00
#
_symmetry.space_group_name_H-M   'P 1'
#
loop_
_entity.id
_entity.type
_entity.pdbx_description
1 polymer ?
#
loop_
_entity_poly.entity_id
_entity_poly.type
_entity_poly.pdbx_seq_one_letter_code
_entity_poly.pdbx_strand_id
1 'polypeptide(L)'
;MTYNPTNIISIEQLKNIVKSNKINCDIIIRGEQIKSLGDIEQINGFLGISDSNIEDLGNLVSIQKDFWISSHTVLSKLTSLNNLEYVGGDLSLRYTNIKKLGNLKNVQGKLSLRDTQIECLGILEYVGGDLYLPKKLENIIDTSRIEVKGKIRFWNDSKIKKDILDKNELGLCKHEISVPKWEMFYIYSYSELKIGNSIQQKFYYEYKKNFFEQKYLDLEGNNNYVFLLLYDLLENYSDNIEILHNYLSILAKHYPITNSYINPVIIQKLEDIGKYDEAWGMLKQNNYISIETVMKFEEKLQKKLIDGQLIVQLAGFTHLTEFGQKNINEIAKFAKLEYEKYEIENGNNFFQIFIKQTNNIRDYKSNTYILEDYKDYFLSISEYFHYKKIDEQQIKSNCVRKIPHVVEKAIYNQLRLILKKSEDSYRSALGLPKVGEGWISETELFYNISNYFIDIKVLHHASPSWLGRQHLDIYIPSLNIAIEYQGVQHYRPIDFFGGLAGYEKTVQRDKLKKELCEANNCYLMYVRAGYNLSKIIKTIENYKRQLGKKGHLEILSEIDPLVTGEDD
;
A
#
# COMPACT_ATOMS: atom_id res chain seq x y z
N MET A 1 10.33 -25.90 -24.30
CA MET A 1 9.11 -26.64 -23.91
C MET A 1 8.06 -25.61 -23.53
N THR A 2 6.94 -25.59 -24.22
CA THR A 2 5.80 -24.74 -23.86
C THR A 2 5.28 -25.20 -22.50
N TYR A 3 5.39 -24.32 -21.51
CA TYR A 3 4.82 -24.51 -20.19
C TYR A 3 3.29 -24.54 -20.31
N ASN A 4 2.67 -25.70 -20.15
CA ASN A 4 1.23 -25.88 -20.34
C ASN A 4 0.63 -26.75 -19.21
N PRO A 5 0.33 -26.16 -18.04
CA PRO A 5 -0.28 -26.88 -16.94
C PRO A 5 -1.70 -27.35 -17.28
N THR A 6 -2.15 -28.44 -16.65
CA THR A 6 -3.49 -29.00 -16.87
C THR A 6 -4.53 -28.20 -16.09
N ASN A 7 -5.44 -27.51 -16.78
CA ASN A 7 -6.56 -26.82 -16.12
C ASN A 7 -7.65 -27.84 -15.73
N ILE A 8 -8.06 -27.81 -14.47
CA ILE A 8 -9.09 -28.68 -13.91
C ILE A 8 -10.27 -27.81 -13.48
N ILE A 9 -11.37 -27.91 -14.22
CA ILE A 9 -12.59 -27.13 -14.00
C ILE A 9 -13.74 -27.97 -13.44
N SER A 10 -13.56 -29.29 -13.34
CA SER A 10 -14.59 -30.20 -12.83
C SER A 10 -14.03 -31.38 -12.05
N ILE A 11 -14.88 -31.95 -11.19
CA ILE A 11 -14.55 -33.13 -10.37
C ILE A 11 -14.21 -34.34 -11.25
N GLU A 12 -14.85 -34.50 -12.40
CA GLU A 12 -14.58 -35.60 -13.33
C GLU A 12 -13.17 -35.51 -13.93
N GLN A 13 -12.76 -34.33 -14.39
CA GLN A 13 -11.38 -34.10 -14.86
C GLN A 13 -10.37 -34.34 -13.74
N LEU A 14 -10.67 -33.91 -12.51
CA LEU A 14 -9.81 -34.17 -11.36
C LEU A 14 -9.66 -35.68 -11.13
N LYS A 15 -10.76 -36.44 -11.11
CA LYS A 15 -10.74 -37.91 -10.95
C LYS A 15 -9.93 -38.62 -12.04
N ASN A 16 -10.02 -38.16 -13.28
CA ASN A 16 -9.34 -38.81 -14.42
C ASN A 16 -7.81 -38.73 -14.36
N ILE A 17 -7.25 -37.74 -13.66
CA ILE A 17 -5.80 -37.56 -13.54
C ILE A 17 -5.22 -38.14 -12.25
N VAL A 18 -6.07 -38.50 -11.28
CA VAL A 18 -5.66 -39.07 -10.00
C VAL A 18 -5.33 -40.55 -10.17
N LYS A 19 -4.14 -40.94 -9.72
CA LYS A 19 -3.69 -42.34 -9.68
C LYS A 19 -3.14 -42.65 -8.30
N SER A 20 -3.78 -43.58 -7.59
CA SER A 20 -3.39 -43.99 -6.23
C SER A 20 -3.25 -42.80 -5.26
N ASN A 21 -4.27 -41.92 -5.22
CA ASN A 21 -4.28 -40.68 -4.43
C ASN A 21 -3.18 -39.67 -4.80
N LYS A 22 -2.55 -39.80 -5.99
CA LYS A 22 -1.51 -38.88 -6.47
C LYS A 22 -1.84 -38.25 -7.82
N ILE A 23 -1.35 -37.04 -8.03
CA ILE A 23 -1.33 -36.36 -9.33
C ILE A 23 0.11 -36.20 -9.81
N ASN A 24 0.40 -36.66 -11.03
CA ASN A 24 1.76 -36.73 -11.58
C ASN A 24 2.10 -35.60 -12.58
N CYS A 25 1.26 -34.57 -12.66
CA CYS A 25 1.44 -33.44 -13.54
C CYS A 25 1.21 -32.12 -12.80
N ASP A 26 1.56 -31.04 -13.49
CA ASP A 26 1.30 -29.67 -13.07
C ASP A 26 -0.18 -29.33 -13.32
N ILE A 27 -0.90 -28.85 -12.29
CA ILE A 27 -2.34 -28.60 -12.37
C ILE A 27 -2.73 -27.20 -11.92
N ILE A 28 -3.82 -26.67 -12.47
CA ILE A 28 -4.50 -25.46 -11.99
C ILE A 28 -5.97 -25.76 -11.77
N ILE A 29 -6.45 -25.64 -10.53
CA ILE A 29 -7.86 -25.72 -10.18
C ILE A 29 -8.52 -24.39 -10.51
N ARG A 30 -9.64 -24.43 -11.25
CA ARG A 30 -10.39 -23.27 -11.71
C ARG A 30 -11.89 -23.43 -11.53
N GLY A 31 -12.59 -22.29 -11.45
CA GLY A 31 -14.03 -22.24 -11.43
C GLY A 31 -14.66 -22.70 -10.12
N GLU A 32 -15.98 -22.75 -10.11
CA GLU A 32 -16.75 -22.84 -8.85
C GLU A 32 -17.18 -24.26 -8.47
N GLN A 33 -16.97 -25.24 -9.36
CA GLN A 33 -17.49 -26.60 -9.21
C GLN A 33 -16.67 -27.46 -8.24
N ILE A 34 -15.38 -27.17 -8.05
CA ILE A 34 -14.49 -27.95 -7.20
C ILE A 34 -14.42 -27.28 -5.82
N LYS A 35 -15.02 -27.93 -4.81
CA LYS A 35 -15.00 -27.46 -3.42
C LYS A 35 -13.88 -28.05 -2.57
N SER A 36 -13.43 -29.26 -2.92
CA SER A 36 -12.33 -29.95 -2.24
C SER A 36 -11.53 -30.83 -3.21
N LEU A 37 -10.26 -31.08 -2.88
CA LEU A 37 -9.41 -32.07 -3.57
C LEU A 37 -9.71 -33.52 -3.14
N GLY A 38 -10.50 -33.72 -2.08
CA GLY A 38 -10.89 -35.05 -1.61
C GLY A 38 -9.71 -35.88 -1.12
N ASP A 39 -9.63 -37.14 -1.57
CA ASP A 39 -8.65 -38.13 -1.08
C ASP A 39 -7.24 -37.99 -1.67
N ILE A 40 -6.95 -36.92 -2.42
CA ILE A 40 -5.62 -36.69 -3.00
C ILE A 40 -4.64 -36.38 -1.87
N GLU A 41 -3.57 -37.17 -1.77
CA GLU A 41 -2.54 -37.05 -0.74
C GLU A 41 -1.28 -36.33 -1.25
N GLN A 42 -0.97 -36.46 -2.54
CA GLN A 42 0.29 -35.96 -3.11
C GLN A 42 0.13 -35.40 -4.54
N ILE A 43 0.72 -34.23 -4.80
CA ILE A 43 0.88 -33.67 -6.14
C ILE A 43 2.37 -33.61 -6.46
N ASN A 44 2.82 -34.37 -7.47
CA ASN A 44 4.21 -34.40 -7.90
C ASN A 44 4.59 -33.23 -8.82
N GLY A 45 3.60 -32.50 -9.33
CA GLY A 45 3.77 -31.23 -10.02
C GLY A 45 3.61 -30.02 -9.09
N PHE A 46 3.34 -28.86 -9.69
CA PHE A 46 2.87 -27.68 -8.98
C PHE A 46 1.35 -27.66 -8.89
N LEU A 47 0.82 -26.93 -7.91
CA LEU A 47 -0.61 -26.65 -7.74
C LEU A 47 -0.87 -25.15 -7.92
N GLY A 48 -1.74 -24.79 -8.87
CA GLY A 48 -2.34 -23.47 -8.94
C GLY A 48 -3.80 -23.52 -8.52
N ILE A 49 -4.27 -22.51 -7.79
CA ILE A 49 -5.70 -22.26 -7.57
C ILE A 49 -5.99 -20.88 -8.15
N SER A 50 -6.76 -20.82 -9.24
CA SER A 50 -7.06 -19.56 -9.94
C SER A 50 -8.55 -19.42 -10.13
N ASP A 51 -9.13 -18.34 -9.58
CA ASP A 51 -10.57 -18.05 -9.72
C ASP A 51 -11.43 -19.27 -9.37
N SER A 52 -11.13 -19.85 -8.21
CA SER A 52 -11.77 -21.07 -7.74
C SER A 52 -12.40 -20.88 -6.37
N ASN A 53 -13.60 -21.43 -6.22
CA ASN A 53 -14.35 -21.43 -4.97
C ASN A 53 -14.05 -22.67 -4.10
N ILE A 54 -12.80 -23.14 -4.17
CA ILE A 54 -12.31 -24.23 -3.33
C ILE A 54 -12.31 -23.79 -1.87
N GLU A 55 -12.79 -24.69 -1.02
CA GLU A 55 -13.04 -24.45 0.40
C GLU A 55 -12.09 -25.27 1.28
N ASP A 56 -11.57 -26.40 0.75
CA ASP A 56 -10.72 -27.35 1.46
C ASP A 56 -9.70 -28.03 0.52
N LEU A 57 -8.50 -28.34 1.02
CA LEU A 57 -7.48 -29.12 0.30
C LEU A 57 -7.61 -30.63 0.54
N GLY A 58 -8.56 -31.07 1.37
CA GLY A 58 -8.81 -32.49 1.64
C GLY A 58 -7.62 -33.16 2.34
N ASN A 59 -7.23 -34.33 1.85
CA ASN A 59 -6.15 -35.14 2.43
C ASN A 59 -4.75 -34.75 1.90
N LEU A 60 -4.61 -33.61 1.22
CA LEU A 60 -3.35 -33.26 0.58
C LEU A 60 -2.25 -33.02 1.62
N VAL A 61 -1.20 -33.84 1.57
CA VAL A 61 -0.05 -33.80 2.48
C VAL A 61 1.16 -33.13 1.83
N SER A 62 1.38 -33.33 0.53
CA SER A 62 2.58 -32.79 -0.14
C SER A 62 2.37 -32.31 -1.57
N ILE A 63 3.05 -31.22 -1.92
CA ILE A 63 3.20 -30.69 -3.26
C ILE A 63 4.69 -30.63 -3.58
N GLN A 64 5.15 -31.30 -4.63
CA GLN A 64 6.59 -31.45 -4.89
C GLN A 64 7.23 -30.24 -5.59
N LYS A 65 6.43 -29.34 -6.16
CA LYS A 65 6.90 -28.08 -6.75
C LYS A 65 6.17 -26.88 -6.10
N ASP A 66 5.89 -25.84 -6.88
CA ASP A 66 5.28 -24.60 -6.41
C ASP A 66 3.80 -24.77 -6.02
N PHE A 67 3.32 -23.90 -5.13
CA PHE A 67 1.91 -23.75 -4.83
C PHE A 67 1.53 -22.27 -4.77
N TRP A 68 0.53 -21.87 -5.55
CA TRP A 68 0.03 -20.50 -5.53
C TRP A 68 -1.49 -20.45 -5.60
N ILE A 69 -2.05 -19.39 -5.01
CA ILE A 69 -3.46 -19.05 -5.10
C ILE A 69 -3.58 -17.64 -5.68
N SER A 70 -4.47 -17.47 -6.67
CA SER A 70 -4.83 -16.17 -7.25
C SER A 70 -6.35 -16.07 -7.41
N SER A 71 -6.91 -14.92 -7.10
CA SER A 71 -8.34 -14.64 -7.23
C SER A 71 -8.55 -13.28 -7.87
N HIS A 72 -9.15 -13.28 -9.06
CA HIS A 72 -9.50 -12.09 -9.84
C HIS A 72 -11.02 -11.90 -9.91
N THR A 73 -11.78 -12.99 -10.05
CA THR A 73 -13.24 -12.98 -10.17
C THR A 73 -13.94 -13.85 -9.13
N VAL A 74 -13.27 -14.89 -8.64
CA VAL A 74 -13.81 -15.80 -7.64
C VAL A 74 -12.80 -15.93 -6.51
N LEU A 75 -13.23 -15.60 -5.29
CA LEU A 75 -12.41 -15.79 -4.09
C LEU A 75 -12.35 -17.28 -3.74
N SER A 76 -11.13 -17.75 -3.47
CA SER A 76 -10.97 -18.98 -2.70
C SER A 76 -11.51 -18.78 -1.29
N LYS A 77 -12.26 -19.77 -0.81
CA LYS A 77 -12.77 -19.83 0.57
C LYS A 77 -11.81 -20.53 1.52
N LEU A 78 -10.63 -20.95 1.04
CA LEU A 78 -9.60 -21.53 1.90
C LEU A 78 -9.19 -20.54 2.99
N THR A 79 -9.35 -20.97 4.24
CA THR A 79 -8.88 -20.24 5.44
C THR A 79 -7.69 -20.93 6.10
N SER A 80 -7.40 -22.17 5.74
CA SER A 80 -6.22 -22.92 6.17
C SER A 80 -5.73 -23.89 5.11
N LEU A 81 -4.47 -24.32 5.22
CA LEU A 81 -3.88 -25.38 4.39
C LEU A 81 -4.13 -26.79 4.96
N ASN A 82 -4.76 -26.88 6.13
CA ASN A 82 -5.16 -28.13 6.79
C ASN A 82 -3.98 -29.13 6.90
N ASN A 83 -4.05 -30.24 6.15
CA ASN A 83 -3.12 -31.36 6.24
C ASN A 83 -1.82 -31.17 5.46
N LEU A 84 -1.68 -30.11 4.68
CA LEU A 84 -0.49 -29.89 3.85
C LEU A 84 0.74 -29.69 4.72
N GLU A 85 1.73 -30.59 4.60
CA GLU A 85 2.97 -30.56 5.39
C GLU A 85 4.17 -30.03 4.61
N TYR A 86 4.20 -30.23 3.28
CA TYR A 86 5.38 -30.00 2.45
C TYR A 86 5.05 -29.32 1.12
N VAL A 87 5.83 -28.28 0.79
CA VAL A 87 5.88 -27.66 -0.55
C VAL A 87 7.34 -27.65 -1.03
N GLY A 88 7.60 -28.34 -2.14
CA GLY A 88 8.94 -28.50 -2.71
C GLY A 88 9.46 -27.32 -3.54
N GLY A 89 8.62 -26.32 -3.79
CA GLY A 89 8.98 -25.07 -4.47
C GLY A 89 8.54 -23.83 -3.69
N ASP A 90 8.19 -22.77 -4.42
CA ASP A 90 7.68 -21.53 -3.85
C ASP A 90 6.21 -21.67 -3.42
N LEU A 91 5.85 -21.10 -2.26
CA LEU A 91 4.48 -21.00 -1.76
C LEU A 91 4.03 -19.53 -1.73
N SER A 92 3.10 -19.16 -2.63
CA SER A 92 2.52 -17.82 -2.68
C SER A 92 1.04 -17.83 -2.29
N LEU A 93 0.76 -17.34 -1.08
CA LEU A 93 -0.60 -17.18 -0.55
C LEU A 93 -1.03 -15.72 -0.50
N ARG A 94 -0.39 -14.85 -1.29
CA ARG A 94 -0.65 -13.42 -1.30
C ARG A 94 -2.12 -13.13 -1.69
N TYR A 95 -2.75 -12.17 -1.00
CA TYR A 95 -4.16 -11.76 -1.22
C TYR A 95 -5.22 -12.83 -0.89
N THR A 96 -4.85 -13.93 -0.26
CA THR A 96 -5.78 -15.00 0.11
C THR A 96 -6.48 -14.75 1.45
N ASN A 97 -7.48 -15.58 1.74
CA ASN A 97 -8.22 -15.59 3.01
C ASN A 97 -7.57 -16.52 4.05
N ILE A 98 -6.33 -16.98 3.83
CA ILE A 98 -5.62 -17.85 4.76
C ILE A 98 -5.37 -17.12 6.09
N LYS A 99 -5.80 -17.77 7.18
CA LYS A 99 -5.62 -17.35 8.56
C LYS A 99 -4.62 -18.23 9.32
N LYS A 100 -4.49 -19.50 8.92
CA LYS A 100 -3.63 -20.50 9.58
C LYS A 100 -2.92 -21.38 8.56
N LEU A 101 -1.63 -21.64 8.76
CA LEU A 101 -0.84 -22.54 7.90
C LEU A 101 -1.18 -24.04 8.07
N GLY A 102 -1.93 -24.41 9.11
CA GLY A 102 -2.23 -25.83 9.37
C GLY A 102 -0.96 -26.60 9.73
N ASN A 103 -0.80 -27.77 9.13
CA ASN A 103 0.32 -28.69 9.38
C ASN A 103 1.58 -28.39 8.55
N LEU A 104 1.65 -27.25 7.87
CA LEU A 104 2.78 -26.93 7.00
C LEU A 104 4.07 -26.82 7.81
N LYS A 105 5.02 -27.73 7.53
CA LYS A 105 6.34 -27.79 8.18
C LYS A 105 7.44 -27.23 7.29
N ASN A 106 7.39 -27.51 5.99
CA ASN A 106 8.52 -27.27 5.09
C ASN A 106 8.10 -26.60 3.78
N VAL A 107 8.77 -25.49 3.44
CA VAL A 107 8.73 -24.87 2.12
C VAL A 107 10.15 -24.78 1.59
N GLN A 108 10.46 -25.49 0.51
CA GLN A 108 11.83 -25.50 -0.04
C GLN A 108 12.20 -24.20 -0.77
N GLY A 109 11.20 -23.45 -1.26
CA GLY A 109 11.37 -22.14 -1.89
C GLY A 109 11.02 -20.97 -0.97
N LYS A 110 10.54 -19.89 -1.58
CA LYS A 110 10.04 -18.69 -0.90
C LYS A 110 8.64 -18.93 -0.34
N LEU A 111 8.34 -18.31 0.80
CA LEU A 111 7.00 -18.30 1.38
C LEU A 111 6.48 -16.85 1.44
N SER A 112 5.44 -16.55 0.66
CA SER A 112 4.77 -15.25 0.68
C SER A 112 3.40 -15.31 1.37
N LEU A 113 3.33 -14.70 2.54
CA LEU A 113 2.10 -14.51 3.34
C LEU A 113 1.65 -13.05 3.37
N ARG A 114 2.22 -12.19 2.54
CA ARG A 114 1.83 -10.78 2.40
C ARG A 114 0.35 -10.65 2.06
N ASP A 115 -0.30 -9.59 2.53
CA ASP A 115 -1.68 -9.29 2.15
C ASP A 115 -2.67 -10.42 2.55
N THR A 116 -2.38 -11.15 3.63
CA THR A 116 -3.23 -12.22 4.19
C THR A 116 -3.77 -11.88 5.57
N GLN A 117 -4.73 -12.67 6.04
CA GLN A 117 -5.24 -12.61 7.41
C GLN A 117 -4.51 -13.59 8.34
N ILE A 118 -3.27 -13.98 8.02
CA ILE A 118 -2.51 -14.94 8.83
C ILE A 118 -2.33 -14.41 10.26
N GLU A 119 -2.64 -15.26 11.23
CA GLU A 119 -2.54 -14.96 12.67
C GLU A 119 -1.37 -15.73 13.32
N CYS A 120 -1.04 -16.92 12.81
CA CYS A 120 0.05 -17.74 13.31
C CYS A 120 0.71 -18.60 12.21
N LEU A 121 2.00 -18.93 12.39
CA LEU A 121 2.76 -19.78 11.47
C LEU A 121 2.68 -21.28 11.81
N GLY A 122 1.90 -21.68 12.82
CA GLY A 122 1.66 -23.10 13.13
C GLY A 122 2.93 -23.85 13.53
N ILE A 123 3.23 -24.93 12.82
CA ILE A 123 4.41 -25.80 13.03
C ILE A 123 5.46 -25.65 11.92
N LEU A 124 5.50 -24.49 11.26
CA LEU A 124 6.48 -24.22 10.21
C LEU A 124 7.91 -24.29 10.78
N GLU A 125 8.75 -25.12 10.18
CA GLU A 125 10.13 -25.40 10.62
C GLU A 125 11.16 -24.86 9.63
N TYR A 126 10.88 -24.86 8.33
CA TYR A 126 11.87 -24.53 7.30
C TYR A 126 11.31 -23.73 6.12
N VAL A 127 12.05 -22.71 5.69
CA VAL A 127 11.86 -21.94 4.46
C VAL A 127 13.20 -21.81 3.72
N GLY A 128 13.34 -22.46 2.57
CA GLY A 128 14.58 -22.46 1.79
C GLY A 128 14.85 -21.17 1.01
N GLY A 129 13.88 -20.25 0.95
CA GLY A 129 14.00 -18.92 0.36
C GLY A 129 13.71 -17.77 1.33
N ASP A 130 13.21 -16.66 0.78
CA ASP A 130 12.71 -15.52 1.56
C ASP A 130 11.36 -15.84 2.21
N LEU A 131 11.15 -15.34 3.44
CA LEU A 131 9.87 -15.37 4.15
C LEU A 131 9.27 -13.96 4.17
N TYR A 132 8.16 -13.76 3.47
CA TYR A 132 7.47 -12.48 3.41
C TYR A 132 6.21 -12.48 4.30
N LEU A 133 6.18 -11.61 5.30
CA LEU A 133 5.12 -11.50 6.30
C LEU A 133 4.38 -10.15 6.21
N PRO A 134 3.10 -10.10 6.63
CA PRO A 134 2.39 -8.84 6.88
C PRO A 134 3.08 -8.00 7.96
N LYS A 135 3.17 -6.69 7.76
CA LYS A 135 3.79 -5.74 8.73
C LYS A 135 3.13 -5.78 10.09
N LYS A 136 1.82 -6.05 10.15
CA LYS A 136 1.05 -6.20 11.40
C LYS A 136 1.52 -7.34 12.31
N LEU A 137 2.38 -8.24 11.82
CA LEU A 137 2.95 -9.33 12.63
C LEU A 137 4.38 -9.05 13.07
N GLU A 138 4.96 -7.93 12.64
CA GLU A 138 6.27 -7.50 13.10
C GLU A 138 6.23 -7.31 14.61
N ASN A 139 7.21 -7.89 15.32
CA ASN A 139 7.31 -7.93 16.78
C ASN A 139 6.21 -8.73 17.52
N ILE A 140 5.26 -9.34 16.81
CA ILE A 140 4.23 -10.21 17.41
C ILE A 140 4.53 -11.68 17.15
N ILE A 141 5.06 -12.01 15.98
CA ILE A 141 5.27 -13.39 15.56
C ILE A 141 6.68 -13.88 15.85
N ASP A 142 6.78 -15.00 16.55
CA ASP A 142 8.06 -15.66 16.79
C ASP A 142 8.50 -16.49 15.58
N THR A 143 9.63 -16.08 14.98
CA THR A 143 10.27 -16.77 13.86
C THR A 143 11.56 -17.48 14.26
N SER A 144 11.95 -17.46 15.54
CA SER A 144 13.24 -18.01 16.01
C SER A 144 13.38 -19.53 15.79
N ARG A 145 12.26 -20.24 15.83
CA ARG A 145 12.17 -21.69 15.57
C ARG A 145 12.13 -22.07 14.09
N ILE A 146 12.13 -21.10 13.19
CA ILE A 146 12.00 -21.33 11.74
C ILE A 146 13.37 -21.12 11.10
N GLU A 147 13.91 -22.17 10.51
CA GLU A 147 15.11 -22.06 9.69
C GLU A 147 14.76 -21.39 8.35
N VAL A 148 15.20 -20.14 8.17
CA VAL A 148 15.01 -19.39 6.92
C VAL A 148 16.37 -19.19 6.24
N LYS A 149 16.57 -19.75 5.06
CA LYS A 149 17.83 -19.58 4.30
C LYS A 149 17.95 -18.20 3.64
N GLY A 150 16.83 -17.59 3.26
CA GLY A 150 16.77 -16.24 2.70
C GLY A 150 16.60 -15.15 3.77
N LYS A 151 15.87 -14.09 3.42
CA LYS A 151 15.55 -12.98 4.33
C LYS A 151 14.11 -13.07 4.82
N ILE A 152 13.91 -12.78 6.11
CA ILE A 152 12.59 -12.47 6.67
C ILE A 152 12.30 -10.99 6.38
N ARG A 153 11.14 -10.69 5.78
CA ARG A 153 10.74 -9.30 5.49
C ARG A 153 9.28 -9.05 5.84
N PHE A 154 9.04 -7.93 6.49
CA PHE A 154 7.72 -7.43 6.83
C PHE A 154 7.28 -6.35 5.83
N TRP A 155 6.05 -6.47 5.32
CA TRP A 155 5.50 -5.57 4.29
C TRP A 155 4.15 -5.01 4.70
N ASN A 156 3.95 -3.70 4.48
CA ASN A 156 2.63 -3.10 4.63
C ASN A 156 1.64 -3.79 3.70
N ASP A 157 0.50 -4.18 4.25
CA ASP A 157 -0.60 -4.72 3.46
C ASP A 157 -1.06 -3.66 2.44
N SER A 158 -1.44 -4.13 1.26
CA SER A 158 -1.99 -3.31 0.20
C SER A 158 -3.27 -2.65 0.70
N LYS A 159 -3.28 -1.32 0.67
CA LYS A 159 -4.49 -0.51 0.92
C LYS A 159 -5.56 -0.70 -0.16
N ILE A 160 -5.22 -1.38 -1.26
CA ILE A 160 -6.06 -1.58 -2.44
C ILE A 160 -6.24 -3.09 -2.62
N LYS A 161 -6.92 -3.76 -1.68
CA LYS A 161 -7.52 -5.06 -1.99
C LYS A 161 -8.75 -4.74 -2.83
N LYS A 162 -8.76 -5.13 -4.12
CA LYS A 162 -9.99 -5.06 -4.90
C LYS A 162 -10.96 -6.06 -4.28
N ASP A 163 -12.08 -5.58 -3.78
CA ASP A 163 -13.16 -6.45 -3.36
C ASP A 163 -13.69 -7.18 -4.59
N ILE A 164 -13.76 -8.50 -4.50
CA ILE A 164 -14.44 -9.32 -5.51
C ILE A 164 -15.93 -9.16 -5.23
N LEU A 165 -16.64 -8.51 -6.15
CA LEU A 165 -18.07 -8.23 -6.04
C LEU A 165 -18.87 -9.53 -6.02
N ASP A 166 -19.89 -9.59 -5.16
CA ASP A 166 -20.80 -10.73 -5.11
C ASP A 166 -21.65 -10.77 -6.40
N LYS A 167 -22.06 -11.98 -6.82
CA LYS A 167 -22.90 -12.16 -8.01
C LYS A 167 -24.20 -11.36 -7.94
N ASN A 168 -24.75 -11.18 -6.74
CA ASN A 168 -25.95 -10.37 -6.52
C ASN A 168 -25.67 -8.87 -6.75
N GLU A 169 -24.51 -8.37 -6.33
CA GLU A 169 -24.09 -6.98 -6.58
C GLU A 169 -23.83 -6.74 -8.07
N LEU A 170 -23.35 -7.78 -8.76
CA LEU A 170 -23.21 -7.82 -10.22
C LEU A 170 -24.54 -8.05 -10.94
N GLY A 171 -25.68 -8.19 -10.24
CA GLY A 171 -26.99 -8.41 -10.87
C GLY A 171 -27.08 -9.67 -11.74
N LEU A 172 -26.26 -10.68 -11.47
CA LEU A 172 -26.23 -11.93 -12.23
C LEU A 172 -27.33 -12.87 -11.74
N CYS A 173 -28.06 -13.46 -12.69
CA CYS A 173 -29.11 -14.43 -12.42
C CYS A 173 -28.74 -15.82 -12.93
N LYS A 174 -29.19 -16.86 -12.23
CA LYS A 174 -28.97 -18.24 -12.68
C LYS A 174 -29.78 -18.53 -13.94
N HIS A 175 -29.17 -19.30 -14.83
CA HIS A 175 -29.84 -19.83 -16.00
C HIS A 175 -30.65 -21.09 -15.64
N GLU A 176 -31.76 -21.35 -16.32
CA GLU A 176 -32.61 -22.53 -16.06
C GLU A 176 -31.88 -23.84 -16.39
N ILE A 177 -30.97 -23.78 -17.36
CA ILE A 177 -30.10 -24.89 -17.79
C ILE A 177 -28.67 -24.59 -17.34
N SER A 178 -27.93 -25.62 -16.91
CA SER A 178 -26.51 -25.50 -16.55
C SER A 178 -25.69 -24.90 -17.70
N VAL A 179 -24.80 -23.97 -17.37
CA VAL A 179 -23.88 -23.35 -18.34
C VAL A 179 -23.02 -24.44 -18.99
N PRO A 180 -23.02 -24.59 -20.33
CA PRO A 180 -22.20 -25.60 -20.98
C PRO A 180 -20.72 -25.39 -20.68
N LYS A 181 -20.07 -26.45 -20.23
CA LYS A 181 -18.63 -26.42 -19.94
C LYS A 181 -17.86 -26.15 -21.21
N TRP A 182 -16.96 -25.17 -21.16
CA TRP A 182 -16.02 -24.87 -22.24
C TRP A 182 -14.62 -24.82 -21.64
N GLU A 183 -13.70 -25.61 -22.19
CA GLU A 183 -12.30 -25.54 -21.79
C GLU A 183 -11.78 -24.11 -21.94
N MET A 184 -11.15 -23.57 -20.89
CA MET A 184 -10.65 -22.20 -20.90
C MET A 184 -9.47 -22.07 -21.87
N PHE A 185 -9.57 -21.13 -22.79
CA PHE A 185 -8.45 -20.64 -23.59
C PHE A 185 -8.62 -19.14 -23.81
N TYR A 186 -7.56 -18.49 -24.26
CA TYR A 186 -7.62 -17.06 -24.54
C TYR A 186 -8.45 -16.82 -25.79
N ILE A 187 -9.57 -16.11 -25.63
CA ILE A 187 -10.37 -15.61 -26.73
C ILE A 187 -9.77 -14.28 -27.19
N TYR A 188 -9.50 -14.13 -28.47
CA TYR A 188 -8.99 -12.92 -29.12
C TYR A 188 -9.87 -12.42 -30.27
N SER A 189 -10.90 -13.17 -30.67
CA SER A 189 -11.86 -12.74 -31.70
C SER A 189 -13.20 -13.43 -31.58
N TYR A 190 -14.25 -12.85 -32.15
CA TYR A 190 -15.57 -13.48 -32.21
C TYR A 190 -15.55 -14.77 -33.05
N SER A 191 -14.66 -14.85 -34.04
CA SER A 191 -14.54 -16.02 -34.93
C SER A 191 -14.23 -17.33 -34.20
N GLU A 192 -13.66 -17.24 -32.99
CA GLU A 192 -13.33 -18.39 -32.13
C GLU A 192 -14.55 -19.07 -31.54
N LEU A 193 -15.76 -18.51 -31.70
CA LEU A 193 -17.02 -19.20 -31.45
C LEU A 193 -17.08 -20.56 -32.16
N LYS A 194 -16.45 -20.68 -33.34
CA LYS A 194 -16.38 -21.91 -34.14
C LYS A 194 -15.61 -23.06 -33.47
N ILE A 195 -14.75 -22.75 -32.49
CA ILE A 195 -14.03 -23.76 -31.70
C ILE A 195 -15.01 -24.52 -30.79
N GLY A 196 -16.10 -23.86 -30.38
CA GLY A 196 -17.11 -24.46 -29.53
C GLY A 196 -17.95 -25.49 -30.28
N ASN A 197 -18.44 -26.50 -29.57
CA ASN A 197 -19.41 -27.45 -30.09
C ASN A 197 -20.81 -26.81 -30.25
N SER A 198 -21.74 -27.54 -30.87
CA SER A 198 -23.09 -27.03 -31.16
C SER A 198 -23.88 -26.59 -29.91
N ILE A 199 -23.66 -27.22 -28.76
CA ILE A 199 -24.31 -26.85 -27.49
C ILE A 199 -23.74 -25.53 -26.97
N GLN A 200 -22.42 -25.39 -26.98
CA GLN A 200 -21.74 -24.16 -26.55
C GLN A 200 -22.10 -22.97 -27.45
N GLN A 201 -22.14 -23.17 -28.77
CA GLN A 201 -22.54 -22.12 -29.71
C GLN A 201 -23.99 -21.69 -29.50
N LYS A 202 -24.93 -22.64 -29.33
CA LYS A 202 -26.33 -22.32 -29.04
C LYS A 202 -26.47 -21.52 -27.75
N PHE A 203 -25.78 -21.94 -26.69
CA PHE A 203 -25.78 -21.22 -25.42
C PHE A 203 -25.19 -19.81 -25.56
N TYR A 204 -24.13 -19.62 -26.35
CA TYR A 204 -23.59 -18.27 -26.59
C TYR A 204 -24.66 -17.33 -27.18
N TYR A 205 -25.44 -17.78 -28.16
CA TYR A 205 -26.51 -16.96 -28.75
C TYR A 205 -27.63 -16.66 -27.75
N GLU A 206 -27.98 -17.62 -26.89
CA GLU A 206 -28.92 -17.41 -25.80
C GLU A 206 -28.39 -16.40 -24.78
N TYR A 207 -27.13 -16.54 -24.36
CA TYR A 207 -26.44 -15.59 -23.50
C TYR A 207 -26.41 -14.17 -24.10
N LYS A 208 -26.01 -14.04 -25.36
CA LYS A 208 -26.01 -12.76 -26.10
C LYS A 208 -27.41 -12.14 -26.13
N LYS A 209 -28.44 -12.93 -26.41
CA LYS A 209 -29.84 -12.47 -26.40
C LYS A 209 -30.24 -11.93 -25.02
N ASN A 210 -29.99 -12.71 -23.96
CA ASN A 210 -30.30 -12.31 -22.59
C ASN A 210 -29.56 -11.00 -22.20
N PHE A 211 -28.30 -10.85 -22.61
CA PHE A 211 -27.54 -9.61 -22.38
C PHE A 211 -28.23 -8.36 -22.95
N PHE A 212 -28.73 -8.43 -24.19
CA PHE A 212 -29.47 -7.31 -24.81
C PHE A 212 -30.86 -7.11 -24.21
N GLU A 213 -31.48 -8.17 -23.67
CA GLU A 213 -32.73 -8.11 -22.91
C GLU A 213 -32.52 -7.63 -21.45
N GLN A 214 -31.30 -7.18 -21.10
CA GLN A 214 -30.92 -6.73 -19.76
C GLN A 214 -31.06 -7.80 -18.67
N LYS A 215 -30.97 -9.07 -19.07
CA LYS A 215 -30.90 -10.23 -18.18
C LYS A 215 -29.48 -10.78 -18.19
N TYR A 216 -28.73 -10.54 -17.13
CA TYR A 216 -27.32 -10.90 -17.05
C TYR A 216 -27.17 -12.28 -16.40
N LEU A 217 -26.58 -13.24 -17.12
CA LEU A 217 -26.50 -14.63 -16.67
C LEU A 217 -25.24 -14.86 -15.83
N ASP A 218 -25.39 -15.61 -14.73
CA ASP A 218 -24.26 -16.23 -14.05
C ASP A 218 -23.67 -17.31 -14.95
N LEU A 219 -22.46 -17.07 -15.48
CA LEU A 219 -21.76 -17.96 -16.38
C LEU A 219 -20.96 -19.05 -15.65
N GLU A 220 -21.14 -19.20 -14.34
CA GLU A 220 -20.54 -20.24 -13.50
C GLU A 220 -19.00 -20.31 -13.64
N GLY A 221 -18.37 -19.15 -13.85
CA GLY A 221 -16.92 -19.00 -14.03
C GLY A 221 -16.41 -19.27 -15.45
N ASN A 222 -17.28 -19.52 -16.44
CA ASN A 222 -16.86 -19.74 -17.82
C ASN A 222 -16.66 -18.40 -18.57
N ASN A 223 -15.43 -17.90 -18.49
CA ASN A 223 -15.07 -16.59 -19.06
C ASN A 223 -15.05 -16.56 -20.59
N ASN A 224 -14.98 -17.71 -21.29
CA ASN A 224 -14.94 -17.74 -22.75
C ASN A 224 -16.16 -17.02 -23.35
N TYR A 225 -17.35 -17.23 -22.78
CA TYR A 225 -18.58 -16.57 -23.23
C TYR A 225 -18.53 -15.05 -23.07
N VAL A 226 -17.97 -14.56 -21.96
CA VAL A 226 -17.81 -13.12 -21.70
C VAL A 226 -16.89 -12.49 -22.74
N PHE A 227 -15.74 -13.12 -22.99
CA PHE A 227 -14.78 -12.60 -23.97
C PHE A 227 -15.29 -12.73 -25.41
N LEU A 228 -16.02 -13.79 -25.75
CA LEU A 228 -16.70 -13.88 -27.05
C LEU A 228 -17.67 -12.71 -27.25
N LEU A 229 -18.47 -12.37 -26.23
CA LEU A 229 -19.36 -11.22 -26.31
C LEU A 229 -18.59 -9.90 -26.40
N LEU A 230 -17.47 -9.75 -25.68
CA LEU A 230 -16.60 -8.58 -25.81
C LEU A 230 -16.15 -8.39 -27.26
N TYR A 231 -15.57 -9.41 -27.89
CA TYR A 231 -15.08 -9.30 -29.26
C TYR A 231 -16.21 -9.21 -30.30
N ASP A 232 -17.35 -9.88 -30.06
CA ASP A 232 -18.55 -9.72 -30.89
C ASP A 232 -19.03 -8.26 -30.88
N LEU A 233 -19.10 -7.63 -29.70
CA LEU A 233 -19.47 -6.22 -29.57
C LEU A 233 -18.47 -5.33 -30.32
N LEU A 234 -17.17 -5.56 -30.13
CA LEU A 234 -16.11 -4.78 -30.78
C LEU A 234 -16.14 -4.89 -32.31
N GLU A 235 -16.41 -6.07 -32.84
CA GLU A 235 -16.43 -6.34 -34.29
C GLU A 235 -17.74 -5.88 -34.95
N ASN A 236 -18.90 -6.07 -34.30
CA ASN A 236 -20.20 -5.84 -34.93
C ASN A 236 -20.84 -4.49 -34.60
N TYR A 237 -20.30 -3.74 -33.64
CA TYR A 237 -20.82 -2.42 -33.25
C TYR A 237 -19.74 -1.33 -33.35
N SER A 238 -18.63 -1.59 -34.04
CA SER A 238 -17.54 -0.62 -34.25
C SER A 238 -18.01 0.70 -34.85
N ASP A 239 -19.05 0.65 -35.68
CA ASP A 239 -19.53 1.76 -36.50
C ASP A 239 -20.35 2.79 -35.69
N ASN A 240 -20.96 2.38 -34.57
CA ASN A 240 -21.66 3.28 -33.66
C ASN A 240 -21.00 3.26 -32.28
N ILE A 241 -20.10 4.22 -32.07
CA ILE A 241 -19.25 4.31 -30.89
C ILE A 241 -20.05 4.53 -29.61
N GLU A 242 -21.15 5.29 -29.66
CA GLU A 242 -21.98 5.55 -28.48
C GLU A 242 -22.72 4.28 -28.04
N ILE A 243 -23.28 3.54 -28.98
CA ILE A 243 -23.93 2.24 -28.72
C ILE A 243 -22.90 1.23 -28.18
N LEU A 244 -21.73 1.13 -28.82
CA LEU A 244 -20.67 0.24 -28.36
C LEU A 244 -20.19 0.60 -26.97
N HIS A 245 -19.97 1.89 -26.69
CA HIS A 245 -19.58 2.38 -25.37
C HIS A 245 -20.58 1.96 -24.30
N ASN A 246 -21.88 2.11 -24.57
CA ASN A 246 -22.94 1.69 -23.66
C ASN A 246 -22.88 0.18 -23.40
N TYR A 247 -22.77 -0.65 -24.45
CA TYR A 247 -22.69 -2.11 -24.29
C TYR A 247 -21.42 -2.56 -23.55
N LEU A 248 -20.27 -1.98 -23.86
CA LEU A 248 -19.03 -2.29 -23.15
C LEU A 248 -19.10 -1.85 -21.68
N SER A 249 -19.72 -0.71 -21.38
CA SER A 249 -19.93 -0.24 -20.00
C SER A 249 -20.84 -1.19 -19.20
N ILE A 250 -21.92 -1.69 -19.83
CA ILE A 250 -22.80 -2.71 -19.23
C ILE A 250 -22.03 -4.03 -19.04
N LEU A 251 -21.26 -4.46 -20.04
CA LEU A 251 -20.44 -5.67 -19.96
C LEU A 251 -19.39 -5.59 -18.83
N ALA A 252 -18.68 -4.46 -18.73
CA ALA A 252 -17.72 -4.16 -17.67
C ALA A 252 -18.35 -4.19 -16.27
N LYS A 253 -19.57 -3.64 -16.14
CA LYS A 253 -20.32 -3.60 -14.88
C LYS A 253 -20.70 -5.00 -14.40
N HIS A 254 -21.24 -5.84 -15.28
CA HIS A 254 -21.77 -7.15 -14.91
C HIS A 254 -20.71 -8.26 -14.95
N TYR A 255 -19.65 -8.08 -15.75
CA TYR A 255 -18.55 -9.04 -15.91
C TYR A 255 -17.18 -8.33 -15.82
N PRO A 256 -16.74 -7.93 -14.61
CA PRO A 256 -15.57 -7.06 -14.40
C PRO A 256 -14.23 -7.61 -14.93
N ILE A 257 -14.16 -8.90 -15.28
CA ILE A 257 -12.96 -9.52 -15.87
C ILE A 257 -12.55 -8.87 -17.19
N THR A 258 -13.49 -8.22 -17.89
CA THR A 258 -13.22 -7.53 -19.15
C THR A 258 -12.69 -6.11 -18.96
N ASN A 259 -12.70 -5.54 -17.75
CA ASN A 259 -12.33 -4.14 -17.49
C ASN A 259 -10.95 -3.76 -18.03
N SER A 260 -9.95 -4.63 -17.87
CA SER A 260 -8.60 -4.37 -18.38
C SER A 260 -8.51 -4.33 -19.91
N TYR A 261 -9.46 -4.97 -20.60
CA TYR A 261 -9.55 -5.00 -22.06
C TYR A 261 -10.45 -3.88 -22.59
N ILE A 262 -11.54 -3.58 -21.87
CA ILE A 262 -12.54 -2.59 -22.25
C ILE A 262 -12.01 -1.16 -22.08
N ASN A 263 -11.40 -0.84 -20.94
CA ASN A 263 -11.01 0.54 -20.64
C ASN A 263 -10.08 1.14 -21.70
N PRO A 264 -8.99 0.46 -22.14
CA PRO A 264 -8.14 1.00 -23.19
C PRO A 264 -8.88 1.24 -24.51
N VAL A 265 -9.80 0.33 -24.87
CA VAL A 265 -10.57 0.42 -26.13
C VAL A 265 -11.57 1.58 -26.08
N ILE A 266 -12.28 1.75 -24.96
CA ILE A 266 -13.18 2.89 -24.76
C ILE A 266 -12.39 4.20 -24.81
N ILE A 267 -11.28 4.30 -24.07
CA ILE A 267 -10.44 5.51 -24.05
C ILE A 267 -9.99 5.85 -25.46
N GLN A 268 -9.47 4.88 -26.23
CA GLN A 268 -9.05 5.11 -27.61
C GLN A 268 -10.20 5.59 -28.49
N LYS A 269 -11.37 4.95 -28.42
CA LYS A 269 -12.54 5.36 -29.22
C LYS A 269 -13.04 6.76 -28.87
N LEU A 270 -13.07 7.12 -27.59
CA LEU A 270 -13.42 8.47 -27.13
C LEU A 270 -12.42 9.51 -27.67
N GLU A 271 -11.13 9.18 -27.72
CA GLU A 271 -10.12 10.03 -28.34
C GLU A 271 -10.33 10.20 -29.85
N ASP A 272 -10.70 9.12 -30.56
CA ASP A 272 -10.92 9.12 -32.01
C ASP A 272 -12.09 10.04 -32.41
N ILE A 273 -13.14 10.13 -31.58
CA ILE A 273 -14.28 11.04 -31.78
C ILE A 273 -14.14 12.40 -31.09
N GLY A 274 -12.97 12.69 -30.51
CA GLY A 274 -12.68 13.99 -29.89
C GLY A 274 -13.33 14.22 -28.52
N LYS A 275 -13.88 13.20 -27.88
CA LYS A 275 -14.46 13.25 -26.52
C LYS A 275 -13.36 13.15 -25.44
N TYR A 276 -12.42 14.10 -25.45
CA TYR A 276 -11.23 14.05 -24.60
C TYR A 276 -11.53 14.20 -23.10
N ASP A 277 -12.58 14.93 -22.71
CA ASP A 277 -12.95 15.09 -21.29
C ASP A 277 -13.43 13.77 -20.68
N GLU A 278 -14.25 13.01 -21.42
CA GLU A 278 -14.73 11.69 -21.00
C GLU A 278 -13.56 10.69 -20.90
N ALA A 279 -12.68 10.67 -21.91
CA ALA A 279 -11.50 9.82 -21.92
C ALA A 279 -10.55 10.13 -20.74
N TRP A 280 -10.32 11.42 -20.45
CA TRP A 280 -9.52 11.84 -19.30
C TRP A 280 -10.16 11.44 -17.98
N GLY A 281 -11.48 11.58 -17.85
CA GLY A 281 -12.23 11.15 -16.68
C GLY A 281 -12.03 9.67 -16.35
N MET A 282 -11.99 8.81 -17.38
CA MET A 282 -11.69 7.39 -17.21
C MET A 282 -10.22 7.14 -16.85
N LEU A 283 -9.29 7.81 -17.51
CA LEU A 283 -7.85 7.67 -17.22
C LEU A 283 -7.52 8.05 -15.78
N LYS A 284 -8.15 9.10 -15.24
CA LYS A 284 -7.95 9.57 -13.86
C LYS A 284 -8.26 8.50 -12.81
N GLN A 285 -9.13 7.53 -13.12
CA GLN A 285 -9.50 6.45 -12.22
C GLN A 285 -8.48 5.30 -12.18
N ASN A 286 -7.53 5.25 -13.12
CA ASN A 286 -6.51 4.21 -13.15
C ASN A 286 -5.51 4.38 -12.00
N ASN A 287 -4.90 3.29 -11.53
CA ASN A 287 -3.86 3.38 -10.49
C ASN A 287 -2.58 4.09 -10.97
N TYR A 288 -2.33 4.11 -12.28
CA TYR A 288 -1.13 4.68 -12.87
C TYR A 288 -1.50 5.47 -14.13
N ILE A 289 -0.93 6.67 -14.25
CA ILE A 289 -1.03 7.53 -15.43
C ILE A 289 0.39 8.00 -15.73
N SER A 290 0.81 7.90 -17.00
CA SER A 290 2.13 8.36 -17.40
C SER A 290 2.17 9.88 -17.59
N ILE A 291 3.33 10.50 -17.39
CA ILE A 291 3.55 11.93 -17.69
C ILE A 291 3.18 12.25 -19.14
N GLU A 292 3.52 11.37 -20.07
CA GLU A 292 3.17 11.53 -21.49
C GLU A 292 1.65 11.60 -21.70
N THR A 293 0.88 10.76 -20.98
CA THR A 293 -0.58 10.78 -21.02
C THR A 293 -1.12 12.10 -20.48
N VAL A 294 -0.60 12.59 -19.35
CA VAL A 294 -1.04 13.88 -18.78
C VAL A 294 -0.79 15.00 -19.78
N MET A 295 0.43 15.11 -20.33
CA MET A 295 0.78 16.15 -21.30
C MET A 295 -0.07 16.09 -22.57
N LYS A 296 -0.28 14.88 -23.11
CA LYS A 296 -1.14 14.66 -24.28
C LYS A 296 -2.55 15.22 -24.02
N PHE A 297 -3.12 14.95 -22.85
CA PHE A 297 -4.46 15.42 -22.53
C PHE A 297 -4.51 16.91 -22.16
N GLU A 298 -3.47 17.49 -21.55
CA GLU A 298 -3.37 18.96 -21.38
C GLU A 298 -3.37 19.68 -22.72
N GLU A 299 -2.63 19.15 -23.71
CA GLU A 299 -2.61 19.66 -25.08
C GLU A 299 -3.98 19.49 -25.76
N LYS A 300 -4.60 18.32 -25.67
CA LYS A 300 -5.91 18.06 -26.30
C LYS A 300 -7.05 18.88 -25.69
N LEU A 301 -7.02 19.09 -24.37
CA LEU A 301 -8.06 19.81 -23.62
C LEU A 301 -7.80 21.32 -23.48
N GLN A 302 -6.60 21.79 -23.84
CA GLN A 302 -6.18 23.19 -23.71
C GLN A 302 -6.36 23.73 -22.28
N LYS A 303 -6.15 22.87 -21.26
CA LYS A 303 -6.26 23.23 -19.85
C LYS A 303 -5.23 22.47 -19.01
N LYS A 304 -4.88 23.04 -17.85
CA LYS A 304 -4.05 22.35 -16.86
C LYS A 304 -4.85 21.24 -16.20
N LEU A 305 -4.25 20.06 -16.11
CA LEU A 305 -4.85 18.86 -15.52
C LEU A 305 -4.22 18.48 -14.19
N ILE A 306 -3.02 18.99 -13.90
CA ILE A 306 -2.35 18.76 -12.62
C ILE A 306 -3.17 19.38 -11.48
N ASP A 307 -3.67 18.50 -10.62
CA ASP A 307 -4.26 18.83 -9.32
C ASP A 307 -3.57 18.03 -8.21
N GLY A 308 -3.94 18.31 -6.96
CA GLY A 308 -3.32 17.63 -5.82
C GLY A 308 -3.43 16.11 -5.83
N GLN A 309 -4.54 15.56 -6.34
CA GLN A 309 -4.75 14.11 -6.42
C GLN A 309 -3.88 13.50 -7.52
N LEU A 310 -3.78 14.16 -8.68
CA LEU A 310 -2.91 13.72 -9.76
C LEU A 310 -1.43 13.79 -9.34
N ILE A 311 -1.02 14.79 -8.55
CA ILE A 311 0.34 14.85 -8.00
C ILE A 311 0.62 13.63 -7.11
N VAL A 312 -0.31 13.26 -6.21
CA VAL A 312 -0.19 12.07 -5.36
C VAL A 312 -0.07 10.80 -6.21
N GLN A 313 -0.87 10.69 -7.27
CA GLN A 313 -0.88 9.55 -8.18
C GLN A 313 0.42 9.42 -8.98
N LEU A 314 0.96 10.54 -9.49
CA LEU A 314 2.20 10.57 -10.29
C LEU A 314 3.45 10.35 -9.45
N ALA A 315 3.56 11.04 -8.31
CA ALA A 315 4.76 11.02 -7.48
C ALA A 315 4.86 9.78 -6.58
N GLY A 316 3.71 9.16 -6.27
CA GLY A 316 3.54 8.31 -5.10
C GLY A 316 3.62 9.13 -3.81
N PHE A 317 3.39 8.47 -2.67
CA PHE A 317 3.44 9.14 -1.36
C PHE A 317 4.17 8.34 -0.28
N THR A 318 4.83 7.24 -0.66
CA THR A 318 5.59 6.38 0.28
C THR A 318 6.86 7.04 0.81
N HIS A 319 7.32 8.12 0.17
CA HIS A 319 8.47 8.93 0.60
C HIS A 319 8.11 10.02 1.63
N LEU A 320 6.82 10.20 1.93
CA LEU A 320 6.34 11.06 3.01
C LEU A 320 6.50 10.36 4.36
N THR A 321 6.44 11.12 5.45
CA THR A 321 6.48 10.52 6.80
C THR A 321 5.26 9.63 7.05
N GLU A 322 5.27 8.83 8.12
CA GLU A 322 4.09 8.04 8.50
C GLU A 322 2.84 8.93 8.71
N PHE A 323 3.05 10.12 9.30
CA PHE A 323 2.00 11.13 9.41
C PHE A 323 1.49 11.55 8.03
N GLY A 324 2.39 11.85 7.09
CA GLY A 324 2.00 12.23 5.73
C GLY A 324 1.23 11.14 5.00
N GLN A 325 1.66 9.88 5.12
CA GLN A 325 1.00 8.73 4.49
C GLN A 325 -0.39 8.45 5.06
N LYS A 326 -0.64 8.76 6.34
CA LYS A 326 -1.95 8.64 6.99
C LYS A 326 -2.90 9.78 6.60
N ASN A 327 -2.36 10.97 6.29
CA ASN A 327 -3.13 12.18 6.01
C ASN A 327 -3.07 12.62 4.53
N ILE A 328 -2.80 11.70 3.60
CA ILE A 328 -2.50 12.03 2.21
C ILE A 328 -3.62 12.81 1.50
N ASN A 329 -4.88 12.50 1.81
CA ASN A 329 -6.03 13.20 1.21
C ASN A 329 -6.11 14.67 1.62
N GLU A 330 -5.71 15.00 2.85
CA GLU A 330 -5.63 16.38 3.32
C GLU A 330 -4.42 17.08 2.74
N ILE A 331 -3.26 16.41 2.69
CA ILE A 331 -2.04 16.94 2.06
C ILE A 331 -2.24 17.25 0.58
N ALA A 332 -3.01 16.41 -0.14
CA ALA A 332 -3.34 16.65 -1.54
C ALA A 332 -4.02 18.01 -1.75
N LYS A 333 -4.79 18.53 -0.77
CA LYS A 333 -5.42 19.86 -0.86
C LYS A 333 -4.39 20.99 -0.86
N PHE A 334 -3.25 20.81 -0.19
CA PHE A 334 -2.13 21.76 -0.17
C PHE A 334 -1.22 21.61 -1.40
N ALA A 335 -1.18 20.43 -2.01
CA ALA A 335 -0.30 20.14 -3.14
C ALA A 335 -0.57 21.01 -4.38
N LYS A 336 -1.82 21.39 -4.63
CA LYS A 336 -2.12 22.32 -5.72
C LYS A 336 -1.50 23.70 -5.50
N LEU A 337 -1.54 24.22 -4.27
CA LEU A 337 -0.97 25.53 -3.93
C LEU A 337 0.56 25.51 -4.03
N GLU A 338 1.21 24.46 -3.53
CA GLU A 338 2.67 24.31 -3.63
C GLU A 338 3.14 24.11 -5.08
N TYR A 339 2.34 23.42 -5.90
CA TYR A 339 2.56 23.31 -7.34
C TYR A 339 2.46 24.68 -8.04
N GLU A 340 1.41 25.46 -7.78
CA GLU A 340 1.22 26.78 -8.38
C GLU A 340 2.32 27.76 -7.95
N LYS A 341 2.75 27.73 -6.68
CA LYS A 341 3.93 28.49 -6.21
C LYS A 341 5.18 28.16 -7.00
N TYR A 342 5.45 26.88 -7.24
CA TYR A 342 6.62 26.46 -8.01
C TYR A 342 6.58 26.94 -9.46
N GLU A 343 5.43 26.93 -10.13
CA GLU A 343 5.28 27.52 -11.47
C GLU A 343 5.56 29.03 -11.47
N ILE A 344 5.05 29.76 -10.47
CA ILE A 344 5.26 31.20 -10.31
C ILE A 344 6.75 31.52 -10.08
N GLU A 345 7.41 30.79 -9.18
CA GLU A 345 8.84 30.94 -8.87
C GLU A 345 9.74 30.73 -10.10
N ASN A 346 9.34 29.86 -11.02
CA ASN A 346 10.10 29.53 -12.22
C ASN A 346 9.63 30.26 -13.50
N GLY A 347 8.56 31.06 -13.42
CA GLY A 347 8.03 31.85 -14.53
C GLY A 347 7.52 31.06 -15.74
N ASN A 348 7.22 29.77 -15.58
CA ASN A 348 6.86 28.86 -16.67
C ASN A 348 5.81 27.84 -16.21
N ASN A 349 5.01 27.31 -17.13
CA ASN A 349 4.16 26.14 -16.84
C ASN A 349 5.05 24.96 -16.42
N PHE A 350 4.61 24.16 -15.45
CA PHE A 350 5.38 23.07 -14.86
C PHE A 350 6.09 22.17 -15.87
N PHE A 351 5.36 21.58 -16.82
CA PHE A 351 6.01 20.73 -17.82
C PHE A 351 6.97 21.50 -18.72
N GLN A 352 6.68 22.78 -18.98
CA GLN A 352 7.58 23.64 -19.75
C GLN A 352 8.89 23.92 -19.01
N ILE A 353 8.94 23.89 -17.68
CA ILE A 353 10.20 24.01 -16.93
C ILE A 353 11.18 22.89 -17.33
N PHE A 354 10.65 21.67 -17.51
CA PHE A 354 11.43 20.50 -17.89
C PHE A 354 11.56 20.33 -19.41
N ILE A 355 10.63 20.85 -20.21
CA ILE A 355 10.57 20.56 -21.66
C ILE A 355 11.06 21.74 -22.51
N LYS A 356 11.17 22.97 -21.96
CA LYS A 356 11.71 24.13 -22.69
C LYS A 356 13.17 23.98 -23.12
N GLN A 357 13.94 23.11 -22.46
CA GLN A 357 15.30 22.77 -22.88
C GLN A 357 15.36 21.79 -24.07
N THR A 358 14.20 21.28 -24.53
CA THR A 358 14.10 20.34 -25.65
C THR A 358 13.32 20.95 -26.82
N ASN A 359 13.47 22.23 -27.12
CA ASN A 359 12.78 22.93 -28.21
C ASN A 359 13.08 22.31 -29.60
N ASN A 360 12.45 21.16 -29.86
CA ASN A 360 12.10 20.55 -31.14
C ASN A 360 11.57 19.12 -30.89
N ILE A 361 10.32 19.00 -30.46
CA ILE A 361 9.60 17.70 -30.41
C ILE A 361 9.36 17.13 -31.83
N ARG A 362 9.81 17.79 -32.90
CA ARG A 362 9.77 17.31 -34.29
C ARG A 362 11.08 17.32 -35.05
N ASP A 363 12.20 17.77 -34.48
CA ASP A 363 13.48 17.86 -35.21
C ASP A 363 14.55 16.99 -34.52
N TYR A 364 14.32 15.68 -34.56
CA TYR A 364 15.17 14.63 -33.98
C TYR A 364 16.50 14.40 -34.74
N LYS A 365 17.03 15.44 -35.42
CA LYS A 365 18.31 15.37 -36.14
C LYS A 365 19.47 16.10 -35.47
N SER A 366 19.26 16.93 -34.44
CA SER A 366 20.37 17.59 -33.72
C SER A 366 20.63 16.94 -32.36
N ASN A 367 21.82 16.37 -32.26
CA ASN A 367 22.25 15.37 -31.30
C ASN A 367 22.83 15.98 -30.01
N THR A 368 22.08 16.84 -29.31
CA THR A 368 22.55 17.47 -28.06
C THR A 368 21.41 17.68 -27.07
N TYR A 369 21.13 16.65 -26.27
CA TYR A 369 20.46 16.85 -24.99
C TYR A 369 21.50 17.39 -24.01
N ILE A 370 21.29 18.57 -23.44
CA ILE A 370 22.05 18.99 -22.24
C ILE A 370 21.38 18.29 -21.05
N LEU A 371 21.59 16.97 -20.92
CA LEU A 371 21.12 16.20 -19.76
C LEU A 371 21.75 16.73 -18.46
N GLU A 372 22.88 17.43 -18.56
CA GLU A 372 23.61 18.03 -17.44
C GLU A 372 22.78 19.01 -16.61
N ASP A 373 21.80 19.69 -17.23
CA ASP A 373 20.94 20.66 -16.57
C ASP A 373 19.92 20.02 -15.61
N TYR A 374 19.71 18.70 -15.70
CA TYR A 374 18.74 18.01 -14.84
C TYR A 374 19.32 17.51 -13.52
N LYS A 375 20.65 17.61 -13.34
CA LYS A 375 21.37 17.05 -12.19
C LYS A 375 20.81 17.54 -10.85
N ASP A 376 20.35 18.78 -10.80
CA ASP A 376 19.83 19.42 -9.58
C ASP A 376 18.46 18.88 -9.14
N TYR A 377 17.75 18.15 -10.02
CA TYR A 377 16.48 17.49 -9.68
C TYR A 377 16.66 16.08 -9.09
N PHE A 378 17.89 15.58 -8.93
CA PHE A 378 18.17 14.25 -8.41
C PHE A 378 18.64 14.28 -6.96
N LEU A 379 18.19 13.30 -6.16
CA LEU A 379 18.61 13.16 -4.76
C LEU A 379 20.08 12.77 -4.64
N SER A 380 20.62 12.08 -5.64
CA SER A 380 22.02 11.71 -5.70
C SER A 380 22.55 11.75 -7.12
N ILE A 381 23.84 12.07 -7.24
CA ILE A 381 24.54 12.07 -8.53
C ILE A 381 24.56 10.68 -9.18
N SER A 382 24.58 9.63 -8.36
CA SER A 382 24.53 8.24 -8.82
C SER A 382 23.20 7.88 -9.48
N GLU A 383 22.08 8.37 -8.94
CA GLU A 383 20.75 8.18 -9.54
C GLU A 383 20.66 8.87 -10.91
N TYR A 384 21.15 10.11 -11.01
CA TYR A 384 21.22 10.82 -12.28
C TYR A 384 22.03 10.04 -13.34
N PHE A 385 23.25 9.59 -12.99
CA PHE A 385 24.09 8.85 -13.93
C PHE A 385 23.50 7.49 -14.32
N HIS A 386 22.74 6.85 -13.42
CA HIS A 386 22.02 5.63 -13.74
C HIS A 386 21.01 5.84 -14.87
N TYR A 387 20.14 6.85 -14.74
CA TYR A 387 19.13 7.14 -15.78
C TYR A 387 19.74 7.72 -17.06
N LYS A 388 20.79 8.56 -16.95
CA LYS A 388 21.54 9.06 -18.11
C LYS A 388 22.12 7.92 -18.95
N LYS A 389 22.71 6.91 -18.29
CA LYS A 389 23.25 5.73 -18.98
C LYS A 389 22.19 4.94 -19.73
N ILE A 390 20.97 4.82 -19.18
CA ILE A 390 19.85 4.16 -19.85
C ILE A 390 19.47 4.92 -21.12
N ASP A 391 19.33 6.25 -21.03
CA ASP A 391 19.00 7.09 -22.18
C ASP A 391 20.08 7.04 -23.27
N GLU A 392 21.36 7.11 -22.89
CA GLU A 392 22.49 6.96 -23.83
C GLU A 392 22.50 5.60 -24.53
N GLN A 393 22.13 4.52 -23.83
CA GLN A 393 22.01 3.19 -24.43
C GLN A 393 20.86 3.11 -25.43
N GLN A 394 19.71 3.71 -25.11
CA GLN A 394 18.54 3.75 -25.99
C GLN A 394 18.81 4.53 -27.28
N ILE A 395 19.57 5.61 -27.20
CA ILE A 395 20.02 6.38 -28.37
C ILE A 395 20.90 5.49 -29.26
N LYS A 396 21.88 4.80 -28.67
CA LYS A 396 22.76 3.88 -29.41
C LYS A 396 22.01 2.74 -30.08
N SER A 397 20.91 2.27 -29.49
CA SER A 397 20.08 1.19 -30.04
C SER A 397 18.95 1.67 -30.96
N ASN A 398 18.87 2.97 -31.28
CA ASN A 398 17.80 3.57 -32.07
C ASN A 398 16.37 3.33 -31.49
N CYS A 399 16.27 3.19 -30.16
CA CYS A 399 15.02 3.00 -29.42
C CYS A 399 14.70 4.23 -28.57
N VAL A 400 14.63 5.40 -29.20
CA VAL A 400 14.48 6.69 -28.49
C VAL A 400 13.04 6.88 -28.00
N ARG A 401 12.87 7.11 -26.69
CA ARG A 401 11.57 7.48 -26.09
C ARG A 401 11.25 8.96 -26.36
N LYS A 402 9.96 9.29 -26.38
CA LYS A 402 9.48 10.68 -26.51
C LYS A 402 9.94 11.58 -25.37
N ILE A 403 10.03 11.02 -24.15
CA ILE A 403 10.56 11.69 -22.96
C ILE A 403 11.73 10.84 -22.44
N PRO A 404 12.95 11.37 -22.35
CA PRO A 404 14.08 10.67 -21.76
C PRO A 404 13.83 10.32 -20.28
N HIS A 405 14.39 9.22 -19.79
CA HIS A 405 14.25 8.81 -18.39
C HIS A 405 14.77 9.87 -17.43
N VAL A 406 15.86 10.56 -17.78
CA VAL A 406 16.40 11.66 -16.97
C VAL A 406 15.35 12.76 -16.76
N VAL A 407 14.67 13.17 -17.83
CA VAL A 407 13.63 14.22 -17.79
C VAL A 407 12.41 13.72 -17.02
N GLU A 408 11.95 12.49 -17.33
CA GLU A 408 10.81 11.86 -16.64
C GLU A 408 11.06 11.77 -15.13
N LYS A 409 12.28 11.42 -14.72
CA LYS A 409 12.67 11.33 -13.31
C LYS A 409 12.82 12.66 -12.62
N ALA A 410 13.35 13.67 -13.31
CA ALA A 410 13.39 15.04 -12.79
C ALA A 410 11.98 15.55 -12.48
N ILE A 411 11.01 15.31 -13.38
CA ILE A 411 9.60 15.62 -13.17
C ILE A 411 9.05 14.91 -11.92
N TYR A 412 9.22 13.59 -11.82
CA TYR A 412 8.74 12.84 -10.65
C TYR A 412 9.38 13.33 -9.35
N ASN A 413 10.68 13.60 -9.33
CA ASN A 413 11.38 14.08 -8.15
C ASN A 413 10.87 15.46 -7.73
N GLN A 414 10.59 16.35 -8.68
CA GLN A 414 10.00 17.64 -8.36
C GLN A 414 8.58 17.52 -7.78
N LEU A 415 7.74 16.64 -8.34
CA LEU A 415 6.42 16.36 -7.78
C LEU A 415 6.51 15.78 -6.36
N ARG A 416 7.51 14.93 -6.08
CA ARG A 416 7.77 14.41 -4.72
C ARG A 416 8.17 15.51 -3.75
N LEU A 417 8.98 16.48 -4.18
CA LEU A 417 9.34 17.66 -3.39
C LEU A 417 8.13 18.55 -3.11
N ILE A 418 7.27 18.76 -4.10
CA ILE A 418 5.99 19.46 -3.91
C ILE A 418 5.15 18.77 -2.83
N LEU A 419 5.03 17.43 -2.85
CA LEU A 419 4.31 16.71 -1.80
C LEU A 419 4.96 16.84 -0.41
N LYS A 420 6.29 16.85 -0.31
CA LYS A 420 6.98 17.09 0.97
C LYS A 420 6.67 18.49 1.52
N LYS A 421 6.73 19.53 0.69
CA LYS A 421 6.34 20.90 1.07
C LYS A 421 4.85 21.00 1.45
N SER A 422 4.02 20.19 0.80
CA SER A 422 2.58 20.10 1.08
C SER A 422 2.31 19.45 2.43
N GLU A 423 3.07 18.40 2.78
CA GLU A 423 3.06 17.82 4.11
C GLU A 423 3.43 18.87 5.16
N ASP A 424 4.51 19.62 4.97
CA ASP A 424 4.93 20.70 5.88
C ASP A 424 3.88 21.81 6.01
N SER A 425 3.20 22.16 4.92
CA SER A 425 2.13 23.15 4.91
C SER A 425 0.91 22.66 5.70
N TYR A 426 0.53 21.40 5.52
CA TYR A 426 -0.55 20.77 6.30
C TYR A 426 -0.20 20.65 7.79
N ARG A 427 1.04 20.26 8.10
CA ARG A 427 1.57 20.22 9.47
C ARG A 427 1.52 21.59 10.12
N SER A 428 1.97 22.63 9.41
CA SER A 428 1.90 24.02 9.87
C SER A 428 0.46 24.48 10.11
N ALA A 429 -0.48 24.10 9.24
CA ALA A 429 -1.90 24.40 9.40
C ALA A 429 -2.52 23.75 10.65
N LEU A 430 -1.91 22.67 11.15
CA LEU A 430 -2.28 21.98 12.39
C LEU A 430 -1.44 22.43 13.61
N GLY A 431 -0.52 23.39 13.44
CA GLY A 431 0.41 23.82 14.51
C GLY A 431 1.54 22.83 14.80
N LEU A 432 1.81 21.88 13.90
CA LEU A 432 2.86 20.89 14.02
C LEU A 432 4.18 21.37 13.38
N PRO A 433 5.36 20.98 13.90
CA PRO A 433 6.66 21.36 13.31
C PRO A 433 6.81 20.81 11.89
N LYS A 434 7.68 21.37 11.05
CA LYS A 434 7.93 20.75 9.72
C LYS A 434 8.75 19.47 9.85
N VAL A 435 8.77 18.68 8.79
CA VAL A 435 9.59 17.46 8.74
C VAL A 435 11.06 17.82 8.88
N GLY A 436 11.74 17.24 9.87
CA GLY A 436 13.15 17.53 10.17
C GLY A 436 13.38 18.67 11.16
N GLU A 437 12.34 19.42 11.55
CA GLU A 437 12.43 20.44 12.61
C GLU A 437 12.33 19.84 14.03
N GLY A 438 12.28 18.51 14.15
CA GLY A 438 12.11 17.79 15.42
C GLY A 438 10.69 17.90 15.99
N TRP A 439 10.26 16.84 16.68
CA TRP A 439 9.12 16.84 17.61
C TRP A 439 9.72 16.42 18.96
N ILE A 440 9.56 17.06 20.12
CA ILE A 440 8.67 18.09 20.68
C ILE A 440 9.61 18.95 21.55
N SER A 441 9.48 20.27 21.48
CA SER A 441 10.19 21.18 22.40
C SER A 441 9.45 21.28 23.73
N GLU A 442 10.17 21.60 24.81
CA GLU A 442 9.63 22.00 26.11
C GLU A 442 8.33 22.82 26.03
N THR A 443 8.31 23.77 25.07
CA THR A 443 7.20 24.65 24.75
C THR A 443 5.90 23.92 24.32
N GLU A 444 5.99 22.83 23.57
CA GLU A 444 4.82 22.08 23.12
C GLU A 444 4.23 21.21 24.26
N LEU A 445 5.10 20.62 25.10
CA LEU A 445 4.66 19.96 26.33
C LEU A 445 3.94 20.98 27.25
N PHE A 446 4.46 22.20 27.35
CA PHE A 446 3.83 23.29 28.09
C PHE A 446 2.43 23.62 27.55
N TYR A 447 2.28 23.86 26.25
CA TYR A 447 0.97 24.19 25.67
C TYR A 447 -0.04 23.06 25.82
N ASN A 448 0.38 21.81 25.62
CA ASN A 448 -0.50 20.65 25.79
C ASN A 448 -1.03 20.53 27.23
N ILE A 449 -0.18 20.75 28.23
CA ILE A 449 -0.57 20.71 29.65
C ILE A 449 -1.42 21.93 30.02
N SER A 450 -1.03 23.13 29.57
CA SER A 450 -1.75 24.38 29.83
C SER A 450 -3.16 24.38 29.25
N ASN A 451 -3.33 23.88 28.01
CA ASN A 451 -4.64 23.79 27.36
C ASN A 451 -5.55 22.74 28.03
N TYR A 452 -4.99 21.64 28.52
CA TYR A 452 -5.77 20.62 29.21
C TYR A 452 -6.23 21.09 30.60
N PHE A 453 -5.36 21.74 31.35
CA PHE A 453 -5.65 22.27 32.68
C PHE A 453 -5.99 23.77 32.64
N ILE A 454 -6.96 24.16 31.83
CA ILE A 454 -7.28 25.58 31.59
C ILE A 454 -7.69 26.35 32.86
N ASP A 455 -8.26 25.64 33.84
CA ASP A 455 -8.69 26.19 35.14
C ASP A 455 -7.55 26.28 36.17
N ILE A 456 -6.33 25.86 35.81
CA ILE A 456 -5.17 25.83 36.70
C ILE A 456 -4.03 26.62 36.07
N LYS A 457 -3.36 27.45 36.88
CA LYS A 457 -2.19 28.18 36.43
C LYS A 457 -1.03 27.22 36.16
N VAL A 458 -0.60 27.13 34.90
CA VAL A 458 0.61 26.42 34.46
C VAL A 458 1.64 27.46 34.01
N LEU A 459 2.88 27.33 34.49
CA LEU A 459 3.99 28.24 34.21
C LEU A 459 5.07 27.54 33.37
N HIS A 460 5.61 28.24 32.37
CA HIS A 460 6.78 27.83 31.59
C HIS A 460 8.03 28.53 32.13
N HIS A 461 9.18 27.86 32.17
CA HIS A 461 10.44 28.39 32.70
C HIS A 461 10.32 29.02 34.09
N ALA A 462 9.65 28.32 35.01
CA ALA A 462 9.39 28.86 36.34
C ALA A 462 10.64 28.80 37.23
N SER A 463 10.95 29.88 37.94
CA SER A 463 11.99 29.92 38.98
C SER A 463 11.37 30.24 40.34
N PRO A 464 10.80 29.26 41.05
CA PRO A 464 10.37 29.45 42.43
C PRO A 464 11.52 29.96 43.29
N SER A 465 11.23 30.78 44.31
CA SER A 465 12.26 31.43 45.13
C SER A 465 13.24 30.45 45.81
N TRP A 466 12.78 29.24 46.11
CA TRP A 466 13.57 28.16 46.72
C TRP A 466 14.53 27.47 45.74
N LEU A 467 14.39 27.69 44.43
CA LEU A 467 15.21 27.06 43.39
C LEU A 467 16.46 27.91 43.02
N GLY A 468 16.56 29.11 43.58
CA GLY A 468 17.70 30.01 43.37
C GLY A 468 17.82 30.48 41.92
N ARG A 469 18.98 30.26 41.29
CA ARG A 469 19.26 30.68 39.90
C ARG A 469 18.82 29.66 38.84
N GLN A 470 18.25 28.53 39.23
CA GLN A 470 17.77 27.50 38.31
C GLN A 470 16.29 27.71 37.96
N HIS A 471 15.83 27.10 36.88
CA HIS A 471 14.42 27.10 36.47
C HIS A 471 13.90 25.67 36.31
N LEU A 472 12.58 25.56 36.38
CA LEU A 472 11.78 24.38 36.06
C LEU A 472 11.16 24.60 34.69
N ASP A 473 11.23 23.58 33.84
CA ASP A 473 10.70 23.69 32.48
C ASP A 473 9.20 24.02 32.49
N ILE A 474 8.42 23.24 33.23
CA ILE A 474 7.00 23.47 33.47
C ILE A 474 6.71 23.34 34.97
N TYR A 475 5.93 24.26 35.53
CA TYR A 475 5.54 24.24 36.93
C TYR A 475 4.06 24.59 37.12
N ILE A 476 3.37 23.81 37.96
CA ILE A 476 1.96 24.00 38.31
C ILE A 476 1.89 24.39 39.80
N PRO A 477 1.87 25.70 40.14
CA PRO A 477 2.05 26.14 41.52
C PRO A 477 0.99 25.63 42.49
N SER A 478 -0.27 25.54 42.05
CA SER A 478 -1.37 25.09 42.92
C SER A 478 -1.31 23.62 43.29
N LEU A 479 -0.61 22.80 42.51
CA LEU A 479 -0.39 21.38 42.77
C LEU A 479 1.02 21.08 43.28
N ASN A 480 1.90 22.08 43.28
CA ASN A 480 3.33 21.94 43.55
C ASN A 480 4.00 20.85 42.71
N ILE A 481 3.63 20.74 41.42
CA ILE A 481 4.20 19.77 40.47
C ILE A 481 5.13 20.51 39.51
N ALA A 482 6.33 19.98 39.31
CA ALA A 482 7.23 20.35 38.23
C ALA A 482 7.41 19.22 37.22
N ILE A 483 7.59 19.58 35.96
CA ILE A 483 7.76 18.66 34.85
C ILE A 483 8.99 19.12 34.07
N GLU A 484 9.97 18.24 33.94
CA GLU A 484 11.26 18.49 33.29
C GLU A 484 11.41 17.63 32.04
N TYR A 485 11.70 18.27 30.91
CA TYR A 485 11.93 17.58 29.66
C TYR A 485 13.41 17.21 29.51
N GLN A 486 13.68 15.91 29.54
CA GLN A 486 15.03 15.34 29.52
C GLN A 486 15.50 15.11 28.08
N GLY A 487 16.31 16.03 27.57
CA GLY A 487 17.00 15.89 26.29
C GLY A 487 18.14 14.86 26.28
N VAL A 488 18.70 14.55 25.11
CA VAL A 488 19.78 13.56 24.91
C VAL A 488 21.06 13.91 25.70
N GLN A 489 21.26 15.19 25.99
CA GLN A 489 22.37 15.75 26.77
C GLN A 489 22.46 15.25 28.23
N HIS A 490 21.41 14.63 28.76
CA HIS A 490 21.39 14.05 30.12
C HIS A 490 21.94 12.61 30.16
N TYR A 491 22.13 11.96 29.00
CA TYR A 491 22.50 10.53 28.94
C TYR A 491 23.90 10.29 28.38
N ARG A 492 24.42 11.22 27.57
CA ARG A 492 25.76 11.08 26.98
C ARG A 492 26.42 12.45 26.77
N PRO A 493 27.75 12.51 26.83
CA PRO A 493 28.48 13.72 26.45
C PRO A 493 28.24 14.04 24.98
N ILE A 494 27.96 15.31 24.70
CA ILE A 494 27.79 15.85 23.35
C ILE A 494 28.78 17.00 23.22
N ASP A 495 29.66 16.95 22.21
CA ASP A 495 30.74 17.94 22.04
C ASP A 495 30.21 19.38 21.89
N PHE A 496 29.07 19.55 21.23
CA PHE A 496 28.38 20.83 21.10
C PHE A 496 27.99 21.47 22.46
N PHE A 497 27.80 20.67 23.50
CA PHE A 497 27.43 21.12 24.85
C PHE A 497 28.60 21.06 25.86
N GLY A 498 29.85 21.03 25.37
CA GLY A 498 31.04 21.02 26.22
C GLY A 498 31.57 19.63 26.58
N GLY A 499 31.18 18.60 25.83
CA GLY A 499 31.71 17.24 25.95
C GLY A 499 31.53 16.64 27.36
N LEU A 500 32.53 15.91 27.83
CA LEU A 500 32.50 15.22 29.14
C LEU A 500 32.35 16.21 30.32
N ALA A 501 33.05 17.34 30.28
CA ALA A 501 32.99 18.35 31.34
C ALA A 501 31.63 19.07 31.39
N GLY A 502 30.97 19.24 30.24
CA GLY A 502 29.59 19.74 30.16
C GLY A 502 28.59 18.74 30.76
N TYR A 503 28.76 17.46 30.44
CA TYR A 503 27.93 16.36 30.95
C TYR A 503 27.99 16.23 32.48
N GLU A 504 29.19 16.22 33.08
CA GLU A 504 29.35 16.12 34.54
C GLU A 504 28.69 17.29 35.29
N LYS A 505 28.79 18.51 34.74
CA LYS A 505 28.12 19.69 35.31
C LYS A 505 26.60 19.60 35.21
N THR A 506 26.07 19.05 34.13
CA THR A 506 24.62 18.82 33.97
C THR A 506 24.12 17.79 34.99
N VAL A 507 24.82 16.66 35.16
CA VAL A 507 24.48 15.64 36.16
C VAL A 507 24.47 16.22 37.58
N GLN A 508 25.46 17.06 37.93
CA GLN A 508 25.49 17.73 39.24
C GLN A 508 24.33 18.71 39.43
N ARG A 509 23.93 19.45 38.39
CA ARG A 509 22.79 20.38 38.43
C ARG A 509 21.46 19.65 38.57
N ASP A 510 21.26 18.56 37.83
CA ASP A 510 20.04 17.77 37.92
C ASP A 510 19.85 17.14 39.30
N LYS A 511 20.96 16.65 39.90
CA LYS A 511 20.95 16.13 41.27
C LYS A 511 20.53 17.20 42.27
N LEU A 512 21.15 18.38 42.21
CA LEU A 512 20.82 19.49 43.11
C LEU A 512 19.38 19.99 42.90
N LYS A 513 18.91 20.05 41.64
CA LYS A 513 17.52 20.43 41.30
C LYS A 513 16.52 19.45 41.92
N LYS A 514 16.80 18.15 41.85
CA LYS A 514 15.98 17.11 42.47
C LYS A 514 15.92 17.24 44.00
N GLU A 515 17.07 17.40 44.65
CA GLU A 515 17.16 17.61 46.11
C GLU A 515 16.36 18.84 46.57
N LEU A 516 16.42 19.94 45.81
CA LEU A 516 15.66 21.17 46.11
C LEU A 516 14.15 20.97 45.93
N CYS A 517 13.71 20.20 44.92
CA CYS A 517 12.30 19.89 44.74
C CYS A 517 11.78 19.03 45.90
N GLU A 518 12.52 18.00 46.31
CA GLU A 518 12.18 17.12 47.44
C GLU A 518 12.08 17.90 48.76
N ALA A 519 13.07 18.76 49.05
CA ALA A 519 13.06 19.59 50.27
C ALA A 519 11.87 20.56 50.36
N ASN A 520 11.27 20.92 49.22
CA ASN A 520 10.11 21.83 49.15
C ASN A 520 8.80 21.09 48.85
N ASN A 521 8.75 19.76 49.03
CA ASN A 521 7.60 18.90 48.73
C ASN A 521 7.05 19.11 47.31
N CYS A 522 7.91 19.47 46.36
CA CYS A 522 7.57 19.66 44.96
C CYS A 522 7.71 18.31 44.24
N TYR A 523 6.63 17.82 43.64
CA TYR A 523 6.66 16.57 42.88
C TYR A 523 7.30 16.81 41.51
N LEU A 524 8.49 16.24 41.30
CA LEU A 524 9.26 16.39 40.07
C LEU A 524 9.03 15.19 39.13
N MET A 525 8.47 15.45 37.96
CA MET A 525 8.22 14.45 36.91
C MET A 525 9.21 14.65 35.75
N TYR A 526 9.87 13.58 35.34
CA TYR A 526 10.75 13.60 34.16
C TYR A 526 10.03 13.07 32.92
N VAL A 527 10.15 13.80 31.82
CA VAL A 527 9.52 13.48 30.52
C VAL A 527 10.60 13.35 29.46
N ARG A 528 10.55 12.30 28.64
CA ARG A 528 11.53 12.01 27.58
C ARG A 528 10.91 12.09 26.19
N ALA A 529 11.74 12.13 25.16
CA ALA A 529 11.27 11.98 23.78
C ALA A 529 10.46 10.68 23.62
N GLY A 530 9.34 10.74 22.89
CA GLY A 530 8.39 9.61 22.76
C GLY A 530 7.39 9.47 23.90
N TYR A 531 7.24 10.49 24.76
CA TYR A 531 6.30 10.43 25.89
C TYR A 531 4.83 10.23 25.46
N ASN A 532 4.08 9.54 26.32
CA ASN A 532 2.63 9.41 26.18
C ASN A 532 1.92 10.53 26.97
N LEU A 533 1.41 11.55 26.26
CA LEU A 533 0.72 12.69 26.87
C LEU A 533 -0.46 12.26 27.78
N SER A 534 -1.21 11.22 27.38
CA SER A 534 -2.34 10.72 28.18
C SER A 534 -1.88 10.13 29.52
N LYS A 535 -0.68 9.53 29.56
CA LYS A 535 -0.09 9.00 30.81
C LYS A 535 0.31 10.15 31.74
N ILE A 536 0.95 11.19 31.21
CA ILE A 536 1.34 12.40 31.96
C ILE A 536 0.11 13.07 32.58
N ILE A 537 -0.92 13.31 31.78
CA ILE A 537 -2.18 13.92 32.23
C ILE A 537 -2.82 13.09 33.36
N LYS A 538 -2.93 11.77 33.16
CA LYS A 538 -3.46 10.86 34.20
C LYS A 538 -2.67 10.93 35.51
N THR A 539 -1.35 11.01 35.44
CA THR A 539 -0.50 11.14 36.64
C THR A 539 -0.78 12.45 37.38
N ILE A 540 -0.88 13.58 36.66
CA ILE A 540 -1.21 14.90 37.24
C ILE A 540 -2.61 14.87 37.87
N GLU A 541 -3.60 14.30 37.19
CA GLU A 541 -4.96 14.16 37.73
C GLU A 541 -5.02 13.29 38.98
N ASN A 542 -4.30 12.16 38.98
CA ASN A 542 -4.23 11.27 40.13
C ASN A 542 -3.61 12.00 41.34
N TYR A 543 -2.55 12.77 41.12
CA TYR A 543 -1.93 13.59 42.16
C TYR A 543 -2.89 14.67 42.69
N LYS A 544 -3.59 15.37 41.79
CA LYS A 544 -4.64 16.35 42.15
C LYS A 544 -5.75 15.70 43.00
N ARG A 545 -6.20 14.50 42.66
CA ARG A 545 -7.22 13.75 43.43
C ARG A 545 -6.69 13.32 44.81
N GLN A 546 -5.42 12.96 44.93
CA GLN A 546 -4.80 12.60 46.22
C GLN A 546 -4.64 13.82 47.14
N LEU A 547 -4.27 14.98 46.60
CA LEU A 547 -4.23 16.24 47.36
C LEU A 547 -5.62 16.66 47.86
N GLY A 548 -6.67 16.51 47.03
CA GLY A 548 -8.05 16.78 47.43
C GLY A 548 -8.60 15.85 48.54
N LYS A 549 -7.96 14.71 48.78
CA LYS A 549 -8.29 13.78 49.88
C LYS A 549 -7.43 13.99 51.13
N LYS A 550 -6.28 14.67 51.04
CA LYS A 550 -5.32 14.91 52.13
C LYS A 550 -5.73 16.09 53.02
N GLY A 551 -6.94 16.03 53.56
CA GLY A 551 -7.32 16.76 54.77
C GLY A 551 -6.81 16.12 56.07
N HIS A 552 -6.23 14.91 56.05
CA HIS A 552 -5.59 14.23 57.19
C HIS A 552 -4.39 13.37 56.74
N LEU A 553 -3.28 13.54 57.47
CA LEU A 553 -1.95 12.89 57.54
C LEU A 553 -1.41 11.88 56.49
N GLU A 554 -0.11 12.09 56.22
CA GLU A 554 1.01 11.21 55.80
C GLU A 554 0.78 9.95 54.95
N ILE A 555 1.44 9.94 53.78
CA ILE A 555 2.54 9.04 53.38
C ILE A 555 2.99 9.44 51.96
N LEU A 556 4.31 9.51 51.78
CA LEU A 556 5.08 9.68 50.54
C LEU A 556 5.91 8.39 50.41
N SER A 557 5.45 7.36 49.68
CA SER A 557 6.30 6.21 49.37
C SER A 557 5.76 5.24 48.30
N GLU A 558 5.01 5.66 47.27
CA GLU A 558 4.58 4.68 46.23
C GLU A 558 4.08 5.30 44.90
N ILE A 559 4.82 6.24 44.31
CA ILE A 559 4.64 6.61 42.90
C ILE A 559 6.02 6.71 42.25
N ASP A 560 6.27 5.85 41.27
CA ASP A 560 7.50 5.84 40.48
C ASP A 560 7.68 7.19 39.77
N PRO A 561 8.79 7.93 39.99
CA PRO A 561 9.04 9.22 39.35
C PRO A 561 9.28 9.12 37.83
N LEU A 562 9.37 7.91 37.27
CA LEU A 562 9.57 7.67 35.85
C LEU A 562 8.25 7.37 35.13
N VAL A 563 7.78 8.33 34.33
CA VAL A 563 6.76 8.07 33.32
C VAL A 563 7.46 7.72 32.01
N THR A 564 7.98 6.49 31.91
CA THR A 564 8.50 5.96 30.64
C THR A 564 7.34 5.64 29.69
N GLY A 565 7.50 5.98 28.42
CA GLY A 565 6.92 5.17 27.34
C GLY A 565 7.67 3.84 27.35
N GLU A 566 6.96 2.75 27.12
CA GLU A 566 7.49 1.37 27.18
C GLU A 566 8.92 1.25 26.65
N ASP A 567 9.79 0.62 27.45
CA ASP A 567 11.15 0.25 27.08
C ASP A 567 11.10 -0.80 25.96
N ASP A 568 11.45 -0.39 24.73
CA ASP A 568 12.50 -0.96 23.85
C ASP A 568 12.49 -0.31 22.45
#